data_AF-J3MM76-F1
#
_entry.id   AF-J3MM76-F1
#
_cell.length_a   1.000
_cell.length_b   1.000
_cell.length_c   1.000
_cell.angle_alpha   90.00
_cell.angle_beta   90.00
_cell.angle_gamma   90.00
#
_symmetry.space_group_name_H-M   'P 1'
#
loop_
_entity.id
_entity.type
_entity.pdbx_description
1 polymer ?
#
loop_
_entity_poly.entity_id
_entity_poly.type
_entity_poly.pdbx_seq_one_letter_code
_entity_poly.pdbx_strand_id
1 'polypeptide(L)' 'MEALWLSPLKLVVHDMQRDAKSFTLFTLPHVRKGFWDLYKGYLDQKVKGGNARLCFYGGVSEKDVKKVLPSAE' A
#
# COMPACT_ATOMS: atom_id res chain seq x y z
N MET A 1 -27.15 1.05 17.26
CA MET A 1 -25.82 1.50 16.84
C MET A 1 -25.86 1.72 15.35
N GLU A 2 -25.80 2.97 14.92
CA GLU A 2 -25.69 3.32 13.51
C GLU A 2 -24.37 2.77 13.00
N ALA A 3 -24.44 1.72 12.19
CA ALA A 3 -23.31 1.30 11.40
C ALA A 3 -22.94 2.53 10.56
N LEU A 4 -21.78 3.14 10.79
CA LEU A 4 -21.22 4.03 9.81
C LEU A 4 -21.13 3.18 8.54
N TRP A 5 -22.00 3.45 7.57
CA TRP A 5 -21.95 2.87 6.22
C TRP A 5 -20.70 3.45 5.58
N LEU A 6 -19.52 3.04 6.06
CA LEU A 6 -18.26 3.29 5.44
C LEU A 6 -18.41 2.70 4.06
N SER A 7 -18.51 3.56 3.05
CA SER A 7 -18.47 3.15 1.66
C SER A 7 -17.34 2.12 1.54
N PRO A 8 -17.58 0.94 0.94
CA PRO A 8 -16.58 -0.12 0.91
C PRO A 8 -15.27 0.49 0.43
N LEU A 9 -14.22 0.37 1.24
CA LEU A 9 -12.92 1.01 1.01
C LEU A 9 -12.42 0.66 -0.41
N LYS A 10 -12.63 1.58 -1.37
CA LYS A 10 -12.33 1.34 -2.79
C LYS A 10 -10.89 1.63 -3.14
N LEU A 11 -10.25 2.50 -2.37
CA LEU A 11 -8.92 3.02 -2.65
C LEU A 11 -8.13 3.17 -1.37
N VAL A 12 -6.92 2.61 -1.35
CA VAL A 12 -5.90 2.87 -0.33
C VAL A 12 -4.72 3.50 -1.04
N VAL A 13 -4.42 4.75 -0.69
CA VAL A 13 -3.28 5.48 -1.25
C VAL A 13 -2.15 5.46 -0.23
N HIS A 14 -1.01 4.93 -0.65
CA HIS A 14 0.24 4.96 0.11
C HIS A 14 1.12 6.09 -0.37
N ASP A 15 1.46 6.99 0.53
CA ASP A 15 2.52 7.96 0.29
C ASP A 15 3.89 7.26 0.41
N MET A 16 4.63 7.33 -0.69
CA MET A 16 5.96 6.79 -0.88
C MET A 16 7.04 7.87 -0.76
N GLN A 17 6.67 9.09 -0.38
CA GLN A 17 7.63 10.13 -0.08
C GLN A 17 8.59 9.67 1.03
N ARG A 18 9.87 9.92 0.78
CA ARG A 18 10.93 9.58 1.72
C ARG A 18 11.02 10.65 2.80
N ASP A 19 11.20 10.22 4.05
CA ASP A 19 11.51 11.13 5.15
C ASP A 19 12.95 11.69 5.06
N ALA A 20 13.34 12.54 6.00
CA ALA A 20 14.68 13.12 6.07
C ALA A 20 15.81 12.06 6.22
N LYS A 21 15.46 10.84 6.65
CA LYS A 21 16.36 9.69 6.79
C LYS A 21 16.24 8.71 5.62
N SER A 22 15.58 9.11 4.55
CA SER A 22 15.32 8.32 3.33
C SER A 22 14.42 7.10 3.52
N PHE A 23 13.64 7.02 4.60
CA PHE A 23 12.68 5.94 4.80
C PHE A 23 11.32 6.22 4.16
N THR A 24 10.68 5.18 3.65
CA THR A 24 9.26 5.12 3.27
C THR A 24 8.46 4.23 4.23
N LEU A 25 7.13 4.21 4.05
CA LEU A 25 6.21 3.33 4.78
C LEU A 25 6.65 1.86 4.77
N PHE A 26 7.25 1.39 3.67
CA PHE A 26 7.70 0.00 3.53
C PHE A 26 9.13 -0.26 3.99
N THR A 27 9.95 0.76 4.22
CA THR A 27 11.33 0.54 4.72
C THR A 27 11.42 0.63 6.24
N LEU A 28 10.47 1.31 6.90
CA LEU A 28 10.37 1.35 8.35
C LEU A 28 9.86 0.00 8.88
N PRO A 29 10.65 -0.77 9.66
CA PRO A 29 10.32 -2.16 9.99
C PRO A 29 8.99 -2.34 10.74
N HIS A 30 8.70 -1.44 11.69
CA HIS A 30 7.49 -1.50 12.51
C HIS A 30 6.24 -1.14 11.70
N VAL A 31 6.33 -0.11 10.85
CA VAL A 31 5.24 0.31 9.96
C VAL A 31 4.97 -0.77 8.92
N ARG A 32 6.02 -1.29 8.28
CA ARG A 32 5.93 -2.38 7.30
C ARG A 32 5.21 -3.59 7.87
N LYS A 33 5.56 -4.01 9.09
CA LYS A 33 4.92 -5.18 9.72
C LYS A 33 3.42 -4.93 9.94
N GLY A 34 3.07 -3.83 10.61
CA GLY A 34 1.67 -3.49 10.87
C GLY A 34 0.84 -3.35 9.60
N PHE A 35 1.43 -2.78 8.54
CA PHE A 35 0.80 -2.73 7.23
C PHE A 35 0.50 -4.12 6.67
N TRP A 36 1.47 -5.04 6.67
CA TRP A 36 1.26 -6.39 6.13
C TRP A 36 0.24 -7.20 6.94
N ASP A 37 0.18 -6.99 8.26
CA ASP A 37 -0.81 -7.62 9.12
C ASP A 37 -2.23 -7.13 8.76
N LEU A 38 -2.41 -5.81 8.59
CA LEU A 38 -3.67 -5.21 8.11
C LEU A 38 -4.03 -5.68 6.69
N TYR A 39 -3.04 -5.71 5.79
CA TYR A 39 -3.25 -6.12 4.41
C TYR A 39 -3.78 -7.56 4.36
N LYS A 40 -3.11 -8.50 5.03
CA LYS A 40 -3.53 -9.91 5.05
C LYS A 40 -4.85 -10.13 5.79
N GLY A 41 -5.07 -9.38 6.87
CA GLY A 41 -6.27 -9.53 7.70
C GLY A 41 -7.55 -8.97 7.06
N TYR A 42 -7.44 -7.98 6.17
CA TYR A 42 -8.62 -7.25 5.70
C TYR A 42 -8.60 -6.86 4.21
N LEU A 43 -7.45 -6.49 3.67
CA LEU A 43 -7.37 -5.93 2.31
C LEU A 43 -7.13 -6.98 1.23
N ASP A 44 -6.45 -8.09 1.54
CA ASP A 44 -6.03 -9.09 0.54
C ASP A 44 -7.21 -9.64 -0.26
N GLN A 45 -8.28 -10.04 0.41
CA GLN A 45 -9.49 -10.50 -0.28
C GLN A 45 -10.18 -9.41 -1.10
N LYS A 46 -10.20 -8.17 -0.58
CA LYS A 46 -10.82 -7.03 -1.29
C LYS A 46 -10.04 -6.63 -2.53
N VAL A 47 -8.70 -6.69 -2.45
CA VAL A 47 -7.79 -6.39 -3.57
C VAL A 47 -7.89 -7.47 -4.63
N LYS A 48 -7.80 -8.75 -4.24
CA LYS A 48 -7.96 -9.88 -5.17
C LYS A 48 -9.34 -9.91 -5.84
N GLY A 49 -10.39 -9.53 -5.10
CA GLY A 49 -11.74 -9.41 -5.62
C GLY A 49 -12.02 -8.13 -6.43
N GLY A 50 -11.04 -7.25 -6.64
CA GLY A 50 -11.20 -6.00 -7.40
C GLY A 50 -12.02 -4.90 -6.69
N ASN A 51 -12.44 -5.13 -5.45
CA ASN A 51 -13.25 -4.20 -4.66
C ASN A 51 -12.42 -3.09 -4.01
N ALA A 52 -11.11 -3.29 -3.87
CA ALA A 52 -10.16 -2.31 -3.37
C ALA A 52 -8.94 -2.22 -4.29
N ARG A 53 -8.46 -1.00 -4.53
CA ARG A 53 -7.20 -0.74 -5.25
C ARG A 53 -6.17 -0.15 -4.31
N LEU A 54 -4.93 -0.62 -4.43
CA LEU A 54 -3.76 -0.05 -3.79
C LEU A 54 -3.09 0.90 -4.78
N CYS A 55 -2.91 2.15 -4.39
CA CYS A 55 -2.20 3.14 -5.16
C CYS A 55 -0.98 3.62 -4.39
N PHE A 56 0.09 3.89 -5.12
CA PHE A 56 1.32 4.44 -4.57
C PHE A 56 1.50 5.84 -5.14
N TYR A 57 1.63 6.82 -4.26
CA TYR A 57 1.78 8.23 -4.60
C TYR A 57 3.12 8.74 -4.08
N GLY A 58 3.76 9.70 -4.76
CA GLY A 58 5.00 10.32 -4.29
C GLY A 58 6.27 9.77 -4.94
N GLY A 59 7.43 9.96 -4.26
CA GLY A 59 8.81 9.85 -4.78
C GLY A 59 9.31 8.46 -5.20
N VAL A 60 8.45 7.66 -5.82
CA VAL A 60 8.80 6.41 -6.48
C VAL A 60 9.48 6.75 -7.81
N SER A 61 10.77 6.51 -7.93
CA SER A 61 11.43 6.59 -9.25
C SER A 61 11.17 5.32 -10.05
N GLU A 62 11.14 5.41 -11.38
CA GLU A 62 11.03 4.23 -12.24
C GLU A 62 12.14 3.20 -11.98
N LYS A 63 13.32 3.66 -11.53
CA LYS A 63 14.44 2.80 -11.15
C LYS A 63 14.13 1.96 -9.91
N ASP A 64 13.40 2.52 -8.96
CA ASP A 64 12.96 1.82 -7.75
C ASP A 64 11.91 0.74 -8.08
N VAL A 65 11.03 1.00 -9.05
CA VAL A 65 10.01 0.04 -9.51
C VAL A 65 10.65 -1.13 -10.26
N LYS A 66 11.53 -0.85 -11.24
CA LYS A 66 12.20 -1.87 -12.06
C LYS A 66 13.15 -2.78 -11.28
N LYS A 67 13.62 -2.34 -10.11
CA LYS A 67 14.43 -3.18 -9.21
C LYS A 67 13.61 -4.28 -8.53
N VAL A 68 12.32 -4.03 -8.30
CA VAL A 68 11.43 -4.91 -7.52
C VAL A 68 10.51 -5.73 -8.42
N LEU A 69 10.07 -5.15 -9.53
CA LEU A 69 9.28 -5.85 -10.54
C LEU A 69 10.20 -6.15 -11.73
N PRO A 70 10.50 -7.43 -12.02
CA PRO A 70 11.14 -7.77 -13.28
C PRO A 70 10.24 -7.27 -14.42
N SER A 71 10.86 -6.82 -15.52
CA SER A 71 10.12 -6.43 -16.71
C SER A 71 9.19 -7.59 -17.09
N ALA A 72 7.90 -7.31 -17.22
CA ALA A 72 6.99 -8.26 -17.83
C ALA A 72 7.39 -8.36 -19.31
N GLU A 73 8.15 -9.40 -19.64
CA GLU A 73 8.31 -9.91 -21.01
C GLU A 73 7.07 -10.72 -21.41
#